data_AF-A0A6J4PK24-F1
#
_entry.id   AF-A0A6J4PK24-F1
#
_cell.length_a   1.000
_cell.length_b   1.000
_cell.length_c   1.000
_cell.angle_alpha   90.00
_cell.angle_beta   90.00
_cell.angle_gamma   90.00
#
_symmetry.space_group_name_H-M   'P 1'
#
loop_
_entity.id
_entity.type
_entity.pdbx_description
1 polymer ?
#
loop_
_entity_poly.entity_id
_entity_poly.type
_entity_poly.pdbx_seq_one_letter_code
_entity_poly.pdbx_strand_id
1 'polypeptide(L)'
;MPPVADASVAPAHLILNPASGGAAFLLRRLNRAARERGIRVRALATGEDARHAALEAADDGAKALAVAGGDGSVAAVAVERGLPLVMVPTGTLNHFARDLGLDLTRPLRALDALVAGRERRVDVGRIN
;
A
#
# COMPACT_ATOMS: atom_id res chain seq x y z
N MET A 1 15.10 -18.98 -11.47
CA MET A 1 14.34 -18.07 -10.59
C MET A 1 15.22 -16.86 -10.35
N PRO A 2 14.86 -15.64 -10.77
CA PRO A 2 15.70 -14.48 -10.49
C PRO A 2 15.67 -14.20 -8.98
N PRO A 3 16.74 -13.59 -8.43
CA PRO A 3 16.85 -13.33 -7.00
C PRO A 3 15.72 -12.40 -6.52
N VAL A 4 15.16 -12.72 -5.36
CA VAL A 4 14.27 -11.83 -4.60
C VAL A 4 15.15 -10.70 -4.09
N ALA A 5 14.94 -9.47 -4.56
CA ALA A 5 15.69 -8.32 -4.08
C ALA A 5 15.38 -8.13 -2.58
N ASP A 6 16.42 -8.05 -1.77
CA ASP A 6 16.30 -7.67 -0.37
C ASP A 6 15.90 -6.20 -0.33
N ALA A 7 14.70 -5.91 0.18
CA ALA A 7 14.18 -4.55 0.24
C ALA A 7 14.96 -3.77 1.30
N SER A 8 16.17 -3.30 0.94
CA SER A 8 16.94 -2.38 1.78
C SER A 8 16.07 -1.17 2.10
N VAL A 9 16.10 -0.72 3.36
CA VAL A 9 15.32 0.35 4.01
C VAL A 9 15.24 1.64 3.17
N ALA A 10 14.40 1.60 2.14
CA ALA A 10 14.20 2.68 1.19
C ALA A 10 12.82 3.31 1.43
N PRO A 11 12.57 4.57 1.02
CA PRO A 11 11.39 5.29 1.46
C PRO A 11 10.10 4.64 0.95
N ALA A 12 9.48 3.82 1.79
CA ALA A 12 8.16 3.28 1.57
C ALA A 12 7.12 4.37 1.83
N HIS A 13 6.10 4.41 0.99
CA HIS A 13 5.01 5.39 1.10
C HIS A 13 3.68 4.68 1.33
N LEU A 14 2.95 5.11 2.36
CA LEU A 14 1.61 4.66 2.67
C LEU A 14 0.60 5.75 2.32
N ILE A 15 -0.34 5.42 1.46
CA ILE A 15 -1.50 6.24 1.12
C ILE A 15 -2.68 5.79 1.96
N LEU A 16 -3.21 6.71 2.78
CA LEU A 16 -4.42 6.49 3.55
C LEU A 16 -5.59 7.13 2.80
N ASN A 17 -6.48 6.30 2.26
CA ASN A 17 -7.70 6.76 1.61
C ASN A 17 -8.91 6.55 2.53
N PRO A 18 -9.48 7.61 3.15
CA PRO A 18 -10.67 7.49 3.98
C PRO A 18 -11.90 6.95 3.25
N ALA A 19 -11.98 7.17 1.93
CA ALA A 19 -13.10 6.70 1.10
C ALA A 19 -13.09 5.18 0.90
N SER A 20 -11.98 4.49 1.20
CA SER A 20 -11.85 3.03 1.05
C SER A 20 -12.54 2.21 2.17
N GLY A 21 -13.39 2.83 2.99
CA GLY A 21 -14.24 2.14 3.96
C GLY A 21 -13.56 1.72 5.26
N GLY A 22 -12.36 2.25 5.54
CA GLY A 22 -11.66 1.99 6.80
C GLY A 22 -12.23 2.77 7.98
N ALA A 23 -12.41 2.10 9.12
CA ALA A 23 -12.80 2.77 10.36
C ALA A 23 -11.77 3.86 10.72
N ALA A 24 -12.22 5.09 11.03
CA ALA A 24 -11.34 6.23 11.31
C ALA A 24 -10.30 5.95 12.41
N PHE A 25 -10.67 5.14 13.42
CA PHE A 25 -9.74 4.68 14.44
C PHE A 25 -8.58 3.85 13.87
N LEU A 26 -8.86 2.94 12.92
CA LEU A 26 -7.85 2.11 12.28
C LEU A 26 -6.89 2.95 11.42
N LEU A 27 -7.42 3.92 10.65
CA LEU A 27 -6.57 4.83 9.85
C LEU A 27 -5.62 5.64 10.73
N ARG A 28 -6.10 6.13 11.89
CA ARG A 28 -5.23 6.80 12.88
C ARG A 28 -4.15 5.88 13.43
N ARG A 29 -4.50 4.62 13.75
CA ARG A 29 -3.55 3.60 14.20
C ARG A 29 -2.49 3.29 13.14
N LEU A 30 -2.88 3.18 11.88
CA LEU A 30 -1.98 2.95 10.76
C LEU A 30 -1.04 4.12 10.52
N ASN A 31 -1.55 5.35 10.52
CA ASN A 31 -0.71 6.55 10.39
C ASN A 31 0.40 6.58 11.45
N ARG A 32 0.04 6.34 12.72
CA ARG A 32 1.02 6.31 13.82
C ARG A 32 2.06 5.19 13.62
N ALA A 33 1.59 3.97 13.41
CA ALA A 33 2.47 2.81 13.28
C ALA A 33 3.39 2.87 12.05
N ALA A 34 2.93 3.48 10.97
CA ALA A 34 3.73 3.69 9.77
C ALA A 34 4.87 4.70 10.03
N ARG A 35 4.54 5.83 10.67
CA ARG A 35 5.54 6.85 11.03
C ARG A 35 6.59 6.31 12.00
N GLU A 36 6.20 5.49 12.98
CA GLU A 36 7.12 4.80 13.89
C GLU A 36 8.12 3.87 13.17
N ARG A 37 7.77 3.41 11.96
CA ARG A 37 8.62 2.57 11.09
C ARG A 37 9.41 3.36 10.05
N GLY A 38 9.34 4.70 10.08
CA GLY A 38 9.98 5.55 9.06
C GLY A 38 9.27 5.55 7.70
N ILE A 39 8.05 5.00 7.62
CA ILE A 39 7.24 5.01 6.40
C ILE A 39 6.63 6.41 6.24
N ARG A 40 6.79 7.00 5.05
CA ARG A 40 6.14 8.29 4.73
C ARG A 40 4.65 8.06 4.54
N VAL A 41 3.82 8.90 5.13
CA VAL A 41 2.36 8.74 5.08
C VAL A 41 1.72 9.94 4.38
N ARG A 42 0.96 9.69 3.32
CA ARG A 42 0.05 10.66 2.69
C ARG A 42 -1.39 10.28 3.05
N ALA A 43 -2.03 11.09 3.88
CA ALA A 43 -3.45 10.94 4.18
C ALA A 43 -4.25 11.81 3.21
N LEU A 44 -5.14 11.19 2.45
CA LEU A 44 -6.00 11.87 1.50
C LEU A 44 -7.21 12.49 2.22
N ALA A 45 -7.56 13.70 1.83
CA ALA A 45 -8.85 14.30 2.11
C ALA A 45 -9.93 13.72 1.19
N THR A 46 -11.19 13.89 1.57
CA THR A 46 -12.33 13.48 0.74
C THR A 46 -12.26 14.18 -0.62
N GLY A 47 -12.27 13.39 -1.70
CA GLY A 47 -12.24 13.90 -3.08
C GLY A 47 -10.84 14.13 -3.65
N GLU A 48 -9.77 13.93 -2.88
CA GLU A 48 -8.41 13.87 -3.44
C GLU A 48 -8.22 12.60 -4.29
N ASP A 49 -7.45 12.73 -5.36
CA ASP A 49 -7.16 11.63 -6.28
C ASP A 49 -6.01 10.76 -5.76
N ALA A 50 -6.34 9.51 -5.41
CA ALA A 50 -5.36 8.53 -4.96
C ALA A 50 -4.32 8.19 -6.04
N ARG A 51 -4.68 8.28 -7.33
CA ARG A 51 -3.74 8.10 -8.44
C ARG A 51 -2.66 9.17 -8.40
N HIS A 52 -3.06 10.43 -8.26
CA HIS A 52 -2.12 11.55 -8.22
C HIS A 52 -1.17 11.42 -7.03
N ALA A 53 -1.68 11.11 -5.84
CA ALA A 53 -0.85 10.88 -4.66
C ALA A 53 0.16 9.73 -4.83
N ALA A 54 -0.23 8.67 -5.55
CA ALA A 54 0.67 7.56 -5.86
C ALA A 54 1.77 7.96 -6.86
N LEU A 55 1.43 8.80 -7.85
CA LEU A 55 2.42 9.34 -8.79
C LEU A 55 3.42 10.25 -8.07
N GLU A 56 2.94 11.18 -7.24
CA GLU A 56 3.80 12.04 -6.42
C GLU A 56 4.77 11.21 -5.58
N ALA A 57 4.27 10.17 -4.89
CA ALA A 57 5.12 9.30 -4.09
C ALA A 57 6.19 8.58 -4.94
N ALA A 58 5.81 8.08 -6.12
CA ALA A 58 6.76 7.44 -7.04
C ALA A 58 7.83 8.42 -7.54
N ASP A 59 7.42 9.64 -7.89
CA ASP A 59 8.30 10.69 -8.38
C ASP A 59 9.23 11.22 -7.28
N ASP A 60 8.78 11.20 -6.01
CA ASP A 60 9.58 11.44 -4.80
C ASP A 60 10.57 10.30 -4.45
N GLY A 61 10.67 9.28 -5.31
CA GLY A 61 11.62 8.18 -5.20
C GLY A 61 11.15 7.04 -4.29
N ALA A 62 9.84 6.85 -4.10
CA ALA A 62 9.32 5.69 -3.39
C ALA A 62 9.87 4.39 -3.97
N LYS A 63 10.32 3.48 -3.11
CA LYS A 63 10.73 2.12 -3.53
C LYS A 63 9.65 1.08 -3.33
N ALA A 64 8.59 1.42 -2.59
CA ALA A 64 7.39 0.62 -2.46
C ALA A 64 6.21 1.54 -2.16
N LEU A 65 5.05 1.17 -2.69
CA LEU A 65 3.78 1.83 -2.41
C LEU A 65 2.91 0.96 -1.53
N ALA A 66 2.16 1.58 -0.64
CA ALA A 66 1.10 0.93 0.09
C ALA A 66 -0.17 1.74 0.10
N VAL A 67 -1.30 1.04 0.16
CA VAL A 67 -2.61 1.66 0.32
C VAL A 67 -3.40 1.00 1.44
N ALA A 68 -4.01 1.83 2.28
CA ALA A 68 -5.01 1.41 3.25
C ALA A 68 -6.38 1.25 2.57
N GLY A 69 -6.61 0.06 2.04
CA GLY A 69 -7.82 -0.29 1.31
C GLY A 69 -7.50 -1.07 0.04
N GLY A 70 -8.46 -1.10 -0.89
CA GLY A 70 -8.34 -1.73 -2.20
C GLY A 70 -8.35 -0.72 -3.35
N ASP A 71 -7.67 0.42 -3.20
CA ASP A 71 -7.67 1.47 -4.22
C ASP A 71 -6.97 1.00 -5.49
N GLY A 72 -7.76 0.69 -6.52
CA GLY A 72 -7.26 0.19 -7.80
C GLY A 72 -6.37 1.20 -8.53
N SER A 73 -6.53 2.50 -8.27
CA SER A 73 -5.71 3.53 -8.91
C SER A 73 -4.28 3.53 -8.36
N VAL A 74 -4.10 3.35 -7.04
CA VAL A 74 -2.76 3.19 -6.45
C VAL A 74 -2.10 1.91 -6.96
N ALA A 75 -2.87 0.82 -7.08
CA ALA A 75 -2.36 -0.43 -7.65
C ALA A 75 -1.94 -0.28 -9.11
N ALA A 76 -2.72 0.44 -9.92
CA ALA A 76 -2.37 0.73 -11.31
C ALA A 76 -1.05 1.53 -11.40
N VAL A 77 -0.86 2.55 -10.58
CA VAL A 77 0.39 3.33 -10.56
C VAL A 77 1.59 2.48 -10.14
N ALA A 78 1.43 1.60 -9.15
CA ALA A 78 2.49 0.69 -8.74
C ALA A 78 2.92 -0.23 -9.91
N VAL A 79 1.95 -0.74 -10.68
CA VAL A 79 2.22 -1.53 -11.90
C VAL A 79 2.89 -0.68 -12.98
N GLU A 80 2.37 0.51 -13.28
CA GLU A 80 2.93 1.45 -14.28
C GLU A 80 4.38 1.82 -13.98
N ARG A 81 4.73 1.96 -12.69
CA ARG A 81 6.07 2.35 -12.22
C ARG A 81 6.97 1.15 -11.89
N GLY A 82 6.47 -0.08 -11.96
CA GLY A 82 7.21 -1.28 -11.58
C GLY A 82 7.58 -1.33 -10.10
N LEU A 83 6.78 -0.72 -9.24
CA LEU A 83 7.00 -0.65 -7.79
C LEU A 83 6.29 -1.81 -7.07
N PRO A 84 6.92 -2.40 -6.04
CA PRO A 84 6.23 -3.25 -5.08
C PRO A 84 5.01 -2.56 -4.48
N LEU A 85 3.92 -3.32 -4.34
CA LEU A 85 2.67 -2.85 -3.75
C LEU A 85 2.34 -3.68 -2.49
N VAL A 86 2.05 -2.99 -1.40
CA VAL A 86 1.50 -3.60 -0.18
C VAL A 86 0.09 -3.09 0.04
N MET A 87 -0.85 -4.01 0.20
CA MET A 87 -2.19 -3.65 0.59
C MET A 87 -2.41 -3.81 2.08
N VAL A 88 -2.93 -2.77 2.71
CA VAL A 88 -3.31 -2.80 4.11
C VAL A 88 -4.83 -3.03 4.19
N PRO A 89 -5.30 -4.17 4.71
CA PRO A 89 -6.71 -4.53 4.71
C PRO A 89 -7.49 -3.67 5.71
N THR A 90 -8.08 -2.58 5.24
CA THR A 90 -8.87 -1.66 6.08
C THR A 90 -10.36 -1.69 5.81
N GLY A 91 -10.81 -2.24 4.67
CA GLY A 91 -12.23 -2.33 4.31
C GLY A 91 -12.89 -3.64 4.74
N THR A 92 -14.19 -3.80 4.48
CA THR A 92 -14.97 -5.01 4.82
C THR A 92 -14.86 -6.12 3.77
N LEU A 93 -14.66 -5.78 2.50
CA LEU A 93 -14.67 -6.76 1.41
C LEU A 93 -13.29 -7.36 1.14
N ASN A 94 -12.19 -6.57 1.21
CA ASN A 94 -10.77 -6.96 1.16
C ASN A 94 -10.44 -8.20 0.28
N HIS A 95 -11.14 -8.40 -0.84
CA HIS A 95 -11.07 -9.66 -1.60
C HIS A 95 -9.66 -9.94 -2.09
N PHE A 96 -8.99 -8.92 -2.63
CA PHE A 96 -7.61 -9.07 -3.10
C PHE A 96 -6.60 -9.28 -1.96
N ALA A 97 -6.80 -8.68 -0.78
CA ALA A 97 -5.95 -8.96 0.39
C ALA A 97 -6.14 -10.40 0.90
N ARG A 98 -7.38 -10.91 0.84
CA ARG A 98 -7.72 -12.29 1.19
C ARG A 98 -7.09 -13.29 0.23
N ASP A 99 -7.16 -13.02 -1.07
CA ASP A 99 -6.62 -13.90 -2.11
C ASP A 99 -5.08 -13.95 -2.08
N LEU A 100 -4.43 -12.90 -1.58
CA LEU A 100 -2.98 -12.86 -1.30
C LEU A 100 -2.58 -13.53 0.03
N GLY A 101 -3.55 -14.01 0.81
CA GLY A 101 -3.30 -14.65 2.11
C GLY A 101 -2.87 -13.69 3.22
N LEU A 102 -3.18 -12.39 3.10
CA LEU A 102 -2.83 -11.41 4.12
C LEU A 102 -3.63 -11.63 5.41
N ASP A 103 -3.00 -11.43 6.56
CA ASP A 103 -3.66 -11.49 7.87
C ASP A 103 -4.62 -10.29 8.03
N LEU A 104 -5.87 -10.50 7.65
CA LEU A 104 -6.95 -9.51 7.74
C LEU A 104 -7.29 -9.13 9.20
N THR A 105 -6.89 -9.96 10.17
CA THR A 105 -7.14 -9.69 11.60
C THR A 105 -6.10 -8.75 12.20
N ARG A 106 -4.95 -8.58 11.52
CA ARG A 106 -3.83 -7.74 11.98
C ARG A 106 -3.34 -6.80 10.87
N PRO A 107 -4.17 -5.82 10.44
CA PRO A 107 -3.82 -4.90 9.35
C PRO A 107 -2.52 -4.14 9.58
N LEU A 108 -2.15 -3.85 10.83
CA LEU A 108 -0.88 -3.18 11.15
C LEU A 108 0.35 -4.02 10.75
N ARG A 109 0.27 -5.35 10.73
CA ARG A 109 1.38 -6.22 10.31
C ARG A 109 1.69 -6.09 8.82
N ALA A 110 0.74 -5.63 8.01
CA ALA A 110 1.02 -5.36 6.59
C ALA A 110 2.10 -4.27 6.44
N LEU A 111 2.23 -3.35 7.40
CA LEU A 111 3.29 -2.33 7.38
C LEU A 111 4.69 -2.93 7.53
N ASP A 112 4.82 -4.08 8.18
CA ASP A 112 6.12 -4.74 8.33
C ASP A 112 6.62 -5.25 6.96
N ALA A 113 5.70 -5.56 6.03
CA ALA A 113 6.05 -5.94 4.66
C ALA A 113 6.65 -4.78 3.85
N LEU A 114 6.36 -3.53 4.19
CA LEU A 114 7.00 -2.36 3.56
C LEU A 114 8.44 -2.14 4.02
N VAL A 115 8.82 -2.71 5.16
CA VAL A 115 10.13 -2.51 5.78
C VAL A 115 11.05 -3.71 5.55
N ALA A 116 10.51 -4.92 5.68
CA ALA A 116 11.28 -6.17 5.62
C ALA A 116 10.51 -7.30 4.90
N GLY A 117 9.52 -6.94 4.07
CA GLY A 117 8.73 -7.90 3.33
C GLY A 117 9.51 -8.55 2.19
N ARG A 118 9.01 -9.70 1.74
CA ARG A 118 9.49 -10.36 0.52
C ARG A 118 8.53 -10.05 -0.61
N GLU A 119 9.08 -9.74 -1.77
CA GLU A 119 8.30 -9.50 -2.98
C GLU A 119 7.78 -10.80 -3.59
N ARG A 120 6.55 -10.75 -4.11
CA ARG A 120 5.97 -11.80 -4.95
C ARG A 120 5.38 -11.18 -6.19
N ARG A 121 5.75 -11.70 -7.37
CA ARG A 121 5.13 -11.31 -8.64
C ARG A 121 3.77 -11.98 -8.78
N VAL A 122 2.79 -11.20 -9.24
CA VAL A 122 1.43 -11.64 -9.54
C VAL A 122 1.04 -11.12 -10.92
N ASP A 123 0.16 -11.83 -11.60
CA ASP A 123 -0.36 -11.41 -12.90
C ASP A 123 -1.36 -10.25 -12.72
N VAL A 124 -1.39 -9.33 -13.69
CA VAL A 124 -2.29 -8.17 -13.69
C VAL A 124 -3.13 -8.19 -14.96
N GLY A 125 -4.46 -8.16 -14.79
CA GLY A 125 -5.39 -7.97 -15.89
C GLY A 125 -5.67 -6.49 -16.11
N ARG A 126 -5.62 -6.02 -17.35
CA ARG A 126 -6.01 -4.67 -17.77
C ARG A 126 -7.17 -4.76 -18.76
N ILE A 127 -8.24 -4.03 -18.50
CA ILE A 127 -9.43 -3.95 -19.37
C ILE A 127 -9.54 -2.49 -19.83
N ASN A 128 -9.71 -2.28 -21.14
CA ASN A 128 -9.87 -0.96 -21.77
C ASN A 128 -11.34 -0.72 -22.10
#